data_AF-A0AAV5T711-F1
#
_entry.id   AF-A0AAV5T711-F1
#
_cell.length_a   1.000
_cell.length_b   1.000
_cell.length_c   1.000
_cell.angle_alpha   90.00
_cell.angle_beta   90.00
_cell.angle_gamma   90.00
#
_symmetry.space_group_name_H-M   'P 1'
#
loop_
_entity.id
_entity.type
_entity.pdbx_description
1 polymer ?
#
loop_
_entity_poly.entity_id
_entity_poly.type
_entity_poly.pdbx_seq_one_letter_code
_entity_poly.pdbx_strand_id
1 'polypeptide(L)'
;LFNQYPPLKDHFVGAEEFMGQDPKEPTKFAKQGQRLLMAIHSIADAFDDSEVFEARVTDVVRRHWKHNVAPALWGVRIKLETTGFDSKQHLTMTFEDSWRQLGLRFNKVAQSTLQRMGLPFEK
;
A
#
# COMPACT_ATOMS: atom_id res chain seq x y z
N LEU A 1 -10.69 -3.23 0.95
CA LEU A 1 -9.48 -4.10 0.99
C LEU A 1 -9.86 -5.58 1.05
N PHE A 2 -10.23 -6.13 2.22
CA PHE A 2 -10.40 -7.59 2.39
C PHE A 2 -11.55 -8.23 1.61
N ASN A 3 -12.57 -7.45 1.22
CA ASN A 3 -13.64 -7.95 0.33
C ASN A 3 -13.20 -8.04 -1.13
N GLN A 4 -12.29 -7.15 -1.56
CA GLN A 4 -11.78 -7.10 -2.94
C GLN A 4 -10.59 -8.04 -3.15
N TYR A 5 -9.78 -8.26 -2.11
CA TYR A 5 -8.63 -9.16 -2.13
C TYR A 5 -8.63 -10.04 -0.87
N PRO A 6 -9.50 -11.07 -0.81
CA PRO A 6 -9.62 -11.96 0.35
C PRO A 6 -8.32 -12.63 0.81
N PRO A 7 -7.39 -13.06 -0.08
CA PRO A 7 -6.13 -13.68 0.34
C PRO A 7 -5.23 -12.77 1.20
N LEU A 8 -5.42 -11.45 1.17
CA LEU A 8 -4.63 -10.54 2.01
C LEU A 8 -4.86 -10.75 3.51
N LYS A 9 -5.98 -11.37 3.90
CA LYS A 9 -6.31 -11.65 5.30
C LYS A 9 -5.24 -12.49 6.00
N ASP A 10 -4.58 -13.39 5.28
CA ASP A 10 -3.56 -14.30 5.81
C ASP A 10 -2.33 -13.58 6.37
N HIS A 11 -2.07 -12.34 5.92
CA HIS A 11 -0.99 -11.50 6.44
C HIS A 11 -1.37 -10.73 7.73
N PHE A 12 -2.64 -10.77 8.15
CA PHE A 12 -3.18 -10.08 9.33
C PHE A 12 -3.56 -11.09 10.43
N VAL A 13 -2.64 -11.98 10.77
CA VAL A 13 -2.80 -13.00 11.83
C VAL A 13 -3.18 -12.35 13.16
N GLY A 14 -4.21 -12.88 13.82
CA GLY A 14 -4.72 -12.36 15.09
C GLY A 14 -5.58 -11.10 14.93
N ALA A 15 -6.00 -10.79 13.70
CA ALA A 15 -6.94 -9.72 13.40
C ALA A 15 -8.29 -10.21 12.89
N GLU A 16 -8.52 -11.52 12.88
CA GLU A 16 -9.73 -12.20 12.37
C GLU A 16 -10.98 -11.69 13.06
N GLU A 17 -10.92 -11.49 14.38
CA GLU A 17 -12.02 -10.95 15.20
C GLU A 17 -12.42 -9.51 14.84
N PHE A 18 -11.52 -8.75 14.22
CA PHE A 18 -11.78 -7.39 13.76
C PHE A 18 -12.20 -7.33 12.27
N MET A 19 -12.16 -8.46 11.55
CA MET A 19 -12.57 -8.52 10.15
C MET A 19 -14.09 -8.45 10.06
N GLY A 20 -14.62 -7.30 9.65
CA GLY A 20 -16.06 -7.05 9.52
C GLY A 20 -16.66 -6.21 10.65
N GLN A 21 -15.87 -5.84 11.66
CA GLN A 21 -16.26 -4.78 12.60
C GLN A 21 -16.36 -3.44 11.87
N ASP A 22 -17.25 -2.56 12.36
CA ASP A 22 -17.39 -1.22 11.80
C ASP A 22 -16.03 -0.50 11.88
N PRO A 23 -15.46 -0.03 10.76
CA PRO A 23 -14.19 0.70 10.75
C PRO A 23 -14.20 2.00 11.58
N LYS A 24 -15.38 2.47 12.03
CA LYS A 24 -15.54 3.61 12.94
C LYS A 24 -15.32 3.27 14.42
N GLU A 25 -15.40 1.99 14.79
CA GLU A 25 -15.06 1.55 16.14
C GLU A 25 -13.54 1.67 16.36
N PRO A 26 -13.06 2.05 17.57
CA PRO A 26 -11.64 2.22 17.88
C PRO A 26 -10.93 0.87 18.00
N THR A 27 -10.82 0.18 16.88
CA THR A 27 -10.25 -1.15 16.74
C THR A 27 -8.76 -1.08 16.39
N LYS A 28 -8.08 -2.24 16.39
CA LYS A 28 -6.73 -2.34 15.82
C LYS A 28 -6.68 -1.83 14.37
N PHE A 29 -7.75 -2.00 13.60
CA PHE A 29 -7.84 -1.53 12.22
C PHE A 29 -8.04 -0.03 12.09
N ALA A 30 -8.69 0.66 13.03
CA ALA A 30 -8.76 2.12 13.01
C ALA A 30 -7.35 2.74 13.08
N LYS A 31 -6.52 2.27 14.00
CA LYS A 31 -5.11 2.71 14.12
C LYS A 31 -4.28 2.32 12.89
N GLN A 32 -4.44 1.10 12.39
CA GLN A 32 -3.70 0.63 11.23
C GLN A 32 -4.11 1.36 9.95
N GLY A 33 -5.41 1.63 9.77
CA GLY A 33 -5.95 2.39 8.66
C GLY A 33 -5.40 3.82 8.62
N GLN A 34 -5.32 4.50 9.78
CA GLN A 34 -4.71 5.82 9.85
C GLN A 34 -3.22 5.80 9.48
N ARG A 35 -2.45 4.83 10.00
CA ARG A 35 -1.02 4.68 9.67
C ARG A 35 -0.81 4.45 8.17
N LEU A 36 -1.66 3.64 7.58
CA LEU A 36 -1.62 3.30 6.16
C LEU A 36 -1.97 4.50 5.29
N LEU A 37 -3.04 5.23 5.63
CA LEU A 37 -3.45 6.44 4.92
C LEU A 37 -2.35 7.50 4.97
N MET A 38 -1.79 7.77 6.15
CA MET A 38 -0.67 8.70 6.30
C MET A 38 0.56 8.29 5.48
N ALA A 39 0.90 6.99 5.44
CA ALA A 39 2.03 6.52 4.65
C ALA A 39 1.82 6.76 3.15
N ILE A 40 0.63 6.50 2.63
CA ILE A 40 0.29 6.72 1.23
C ILE A 40 0.34 8.21 0.88
N HIS A 41 -0.28 9.08 1.69
CA HIS A 41 -0.25 10.52 1.45
C HIS A 41 1.17 11.08 1.54
N SER A 42 1.97 10.59 2.48
CA SER A 42 3.38 10.96 2.58
C SER A 42 4.16 10.54 1.33
N ILE A 43 3.94 9.35 0.78
CA ILE A 43 4.61 8.94 -0.47
C ILE A 43 4.16 9.80 -1.65
N ALA A 44 2.87 10.12 -1.73
CA ALA A 44 2.32 10.97 -2.80
C ALA A 44 2.85 12.42 -2.73
N ASP A 45 2.93 12.99 -1.52
CA ASP A 45 3.49 14.33 -1.26
C ASP A 45 4.97 14.43 -1.64
N ALA A 46 5.73 13.34 -1.48
CA ALA A 46 7.13 13.28 -1.89
C ALA A 46 7.34 12.98 -3.38
N PHE A 47 6.28 12.85 -4.19
CA PHE A 47 6.42 12.33 -5.56
C PHE A 47 7.45 13.10 -6.39
N ASP A 48 7.44 14.43 -6.36
CA ASP A 48 8.37 15.21 -7.19
C ASP A 48 9.81 15.24 -6.66
N ASP A 49 10.01 14.94 -5.37
CA ASP A 49 11.34 14.80 -4.76
C ASP A 49 11.80 13.34 -4.84
N SER A 50 12.67 13.04 -5.82
CA SER A 50 13.08 11.67 -6.08
C SER A 50 13.81 11.00 -4.93
N GLU A 51 14.66 11.73 -4.22
CA GLU A 51 15.43 11.16 -3.11
C GLU A 51 14.50 10.85 -1.92
N VAL A 52 13.62 11.80 -1.57
CA VAL A 52 12.67 11.62 -0.48
C VAL A 52 11.65 10.52 -0.82
N PHE A 53 11.17 10.47 -2.05
CA PHE A 53 10.26 9.41 -2.52
C PHE A 53 10.91 8.03 -2.34
N GLU A 54 12.12 7.85 -2.86
CA GLU A 54 12.81 6.58 -2.81
C GLU A 54 13.13 6.14 -1.38
N ALA A 55 13.53 7.08 -0.52
CA ALA A 55 13.76 6.82 0.90
C ALA A 55 12.48 6.37 1.62
N ARG A 56 11.35 7.05 1.38
CA ARG A 56 10.04 6.69 1.97
C ARG A 56 9.58 5.31 1.53
N VAL A 57 9.68 4.98 0.25
CA VAL A 57 9.31 3.65 -0.26
C VAL A 57 10.25 2.56 0.27
N THR A 58 11.56 2.83 0.31
CA THR A 58 12.56 1.89 0.86
C THR A 58 12.27 1.56 2.32
N ASP A 59 11.95 2.57 3.13
CA ASP A 59 11.59 2.37 4.54
C ASP A 59 10.32 1.53 4.68
N VAL A 60 9.29 1.81 3.87
CA VAL A 60 8.06 0.99 3.85
C VAL A 60 8.41 -0.47 3.54
N VAL A 61 9.18 -0.76 2.49
CA VAL A 61 9.55 -2.14 2.13
C VAL A 61 10.31 -2.83 3.25
N ARG A 62 11.31 -2.16 3.85
CA ARG A 62 12.09 -2.70 4.97
C ARG A 62 11.22 -3.06 6.17
N ARG A 63 10.26 -2.20 6.54
CA ARG A 63 9.32 -2.47 7.64
C ARG A 63 8.40 -3.66 7.38
N HIS A 64 8.20 -4.02 6.11
CA HIS A 64 7.33 -5.13 5.71
C HIS A 64 8.06 -6.46 5.47
N TRP A 65 9.41 -6.51 5.53
CA TRP A 65 10.19 -7.74 5.34
C TRP A 65 9.63 -8.91 6.15
N LYS A 66 9.39 -8.69 7.46
CA LYS A 66 8.96 -9.72 8.41
C LYS A 66 7.57 -10.30 8.13
N HIS A 67 6.81 -9.67 7.24
CA HIS A 67 5.45 -10.07 6.90
C HIS A 67 5.38 -10.90 5.61
N ASN A 68 6.54 -11.20 4.99
CA ASN A 68 6.64 -12.01 3.77
C ASN A 68 5.66 -11.56 2.67
N VAL A 69 5.56 -10.24 2.46
CA VAL A 69 4.69 -9.65 1.45
C VAL A 69 5.16 -10.14 0.07
N ALA A 70 4.27 -10.80 -0.67
CA ALA A 70 4.58 -11.27 -2.01
C ALA A 70 4.95 -10.09 -2.93
N PRO A 71 6.00 -10.20 -3.77
CA PRO A 71 6.47 -9.11 -4.62
C PRO A 71 5.38 -8.47 -5.51
N ALA A 72 4.48 -9.29 -6.05
CA ALA A 72 3.34 -8.86 -6.87
C ALA A 72 2.41 -7.87 -6.16
N LEU A 73 2.35 -7.89 -4.82
CA LEU A 73 1.40 -7.10 -4.05
C LEU A 73 1.79 -5.61 -3.95
N TRP A 74 3.06 -5.27 -4.19
CA TRP A 74 3.54 -3.89 -4.09
C TRP A 74 2.91 -2.97 -5.13
N GLY A 75 2.73 -3.43 -6.38
CA GLY A 75 2.01 -2.67 -7.41
C GLY A 75 0.48 -2.69 -7.22
N VAL A 76 -0.06 -3.81 -6.72
CA VAL A 76 -1.51 -3.97 -6.48
C VAL A 76 -2.01 -3.04 -5.37
N ARG A 77 -1.16 -2.73 -4.38
CA ARG A 77 -1.52 -1.89 -3.22
C ARG A 77 -2.03 -0.50 -3.61
N ILE A 78 -1.39 0.17 -4.56
CA ILE A 78 -1.76 1.53 -4.96
C ILE A 78 -3.04 1.51 -5.80
N LYS A 79 -3.22 0.48 -6.63
CA LYS A 79 -4.47 0.24 -7.38
C LYS A 79 -5.67 0.03 -6.44
N LEU A 80 -5.46 -0.65 -5.31
CA LEU A 80 -6.51 -0.86 -4.31
C LEU A 80 -6.99 0.43 -3.65
N GLU A 81 -6.13 1.43 -3.56
CA GLU A 81 -6.48 2.74 -3.00
C GLU A 81 -7.39 3.53 -3.95
N THR A 82 -7.10 3.51 -5.26
CA THR A 82 -7.95 4.19 -6.26
C THR A 82 -9.35 3.59 -6.31
N THR A 83 -9.47 2.27 -6.27
CA THR A 83 -10.79 1.61 -6.17
C THR A 83 -11.53 1.99 -4.87
N GLY A 84 -10.79 2.21 -3.79
CA GLY A 84 -11.35 2.70 -2.53
C GLY A 84 -11.87 4.14 -2.62
N PHE A 85 -11.17 5.03 -3.32
CA PHE A 85 -11.64 6.40 -3.54
C PHE A 85 -12.87 6.45 -4.43
N ASP A 86 -12.89 5.70 -5.54
CA ASP A 86 -14.03 5.67 -6.47
C ASP A 86 -15.34 5.23 -5.78
N SER A 87 -15.24 4.26 -4.86
CA SER A 87 -16.39 3.84 -4.05
C SER A 87 -16.96 4.91 -3.10
N LYS A 88 -16.20 5.98 -2.83
CA LYS A 88 -16.58 7.08 -1.94
C LYS A 88 -16.89 8.38 -2.69
N GLN A 89 -16.24 8.61 -3.83
CA GLN A 89 -16.36 9.80 -4.67
C GLN A 89 -15.98 9.44 -6.11
N HIS A 90 -16.72 9.95 -7.10
CA HIS A 90 -16.36 9.75 -8.51
C HIS A 90 -14.98 10.35 -8.81
N LEU A 91 -14.06 9.53 -9.32
CA LEU A 91 -12.73 9.97 -9.70
C LEU A 91 -12.73 10.58 -11.09
N THR A 92 -11.88 11.59 -11.31
CA THR A 92 -11.60 12.09 -12.66
C THR A 92 -10.54 11.22 -13.33
N MET A 93 -10.58 11.13 -14.66
CA MET A 93 -9.59 10.36 -15.43
C MET A 93 -8.14 10.79 -15.13
N THR A 94 -7.90 12.10 -14.96
CA THR A 94 -6.59 12.65 -14.57
C THR A 94 -6.13 12.14 -13.19
N PHE A 95 -7.05 11.98 -12.24
CA PHE A 95 -6.73 11.44 -10.93
C PHE A 95 -6.30 9.97 -11.04
N GLU A 96 -7.05 9.15 -11.78
CA GLU A 96 -6.71 7.74 -11.99
C GLU A 96 -5.33 7.55 -12.64
N ASP A 97 -5.02 8.35 -13.66
CA ASP A 97 -3.71 8.33 -14.31
C ASP A 97 -2.57 8.74 -13.37
N SER A 98 -2.81 9.74 -12.51
CA SER A 98 -1.80 10.21 -11.54
C SER A 98 -1.48 9.11 -10.52
N TRP A 99 -2.50 8.43 -10.00
CA TRP A 99 -2.31 7.31 -9.09
C TRP A 99 -1.71 6.08 -9.76
N ARG A 100 -2.01 5.85 -11.04
CA ARG A 100 -1.34 4.81 -11.83
C ARG A 100 0.16 5.08 -11.94
N GLN A 101 0.55 6.32 -12.24
CA GLN A 101 1.97 6.70 -12.29
C GLN A 101 2.66 6.56 -10.94
N LEU A 102 1.99 7.00 -9.87
CA LEU A 102 2.46 6.80 -8.49
C LEU A 102 2.71 5.32 -8.20
N GLY A 103 1.75 4.45 -8.55
CA GLY A 103 1.83 3.00 -8.35
C GLY A 103 2.96 2.34 -9.13
N LEU A 104 3.16 2.71 -10.39
CA LEU A 104 4.26 2.19 -11.21
C LEU A 104 5.62 2.56 -10.63
N ARG A 105 5.79 3.83 -10.25
CA ARG A 105 7.03 4.31 -9.65
C ARG A 105 7.29 3.68 -8.28
N PHE A 106 6.26 3.61 -7.44
CA PHE A 106 6.33 2.93 -6.15
C PHE A 106 6.78 1.48 -6.32
N ASN A 107 6.16 0.72 -7.24
CA ASN A 107 6.51 -0.66 -7.47
C ASN A 107 7.97 -0.80 -7.94
N LYS A 108 8.43 0.05 -8.86
CA LYS A 108 9.82 0.03 -9.34
C LYS A 108 10.83 0.18 -8.20
N VAL A 109 10.61 1.14 -7.29
CA VAL A 109 11.47 1.33 -6.12
C VAL A 109 11.36 0.15 -5.15
N ALA A 110 10.16 -0.40 -4.98
CA ALA A 110 9.94 -1.56 -4.13
C ALA A 110 10.71 -2.79 -4.63
N GLN A 111 10.59 -3.14 -5.90
CA GLN A 111 11.32 -4.28 -6.50
C GLN A 111 12.83 -4.10 -6.43
N SER A 112 13.34 -2.89 -6.73
CA SER A 112 14.77 -2.57 -6.57
C SER A 112 15.25 -2.71 -5.12
N THR A 113 14.40 -2.33 -4.15
CA THR A 113 14.72 -2.49 -2.72
C THR A 113 14.73 -3.96 -2.31
N LEU A 114 13.75 -4.75 -2.73
CA LEU A 114 13.71 -6.20 -2.49
C LEU A 114 14.96 -6.87 -3.07
N GLN A 115 15.34 -6.54 -4.30
CA GLN A 115 16.56 -7.03 -4.94
C GLN A 115 17.81 -6.71 -4.12
N ARG A 116 17.97 -5.45 -3.67
CA ARG A 116 19.10 -5.03 -2.82
C ARG A 116 19.13 -5.74 -1.47
N MET A 117 17.97 -6.15 -0.95
CA MET A 117 17.85 -6.90 0.30
C MET A 117 18.06 -8.41 0.13
N GLY A 118 18.24 -8.91 -1.10
CA GLY A 118 18.32 -10.35 -1.37
C GLY A 118 16.99 -11.09 -1.21
N LEU A 119 15.86 -10.38 -1.33
CA LEU A 119 14.51 -10.97 -1.29
C LEU A 119 14.02 -11.38 -2.68
N PRO A 120 12.98 -12.24 -2.74
CA PRO A 120 12.18 -12.39 -3.95
C PRO A 120 11.70 -11.03 -4.49
N PHE A 121 11.81 -10.82 -5.80
CA PHE A 121 11.38 -9.59 -6.49
C PHE A 121 10.88 -9.94 -7.91
N GLU A 122 10.13 -9.02 -8.51
CA GLU A 122 9.69 -9.09 -9.92
C GLU A 122 10.56 -8.17 -10.80
N LYS A 123 10.86 -8.63 -12.02
CA LYS A 123 11.64 -7.88 -13.01
C LYS A 123 10.80 -6.85 -13.73
#